data_AF-A0A946K439-F1
#
_entry.id   AF-A0A946K439-F1
#
_cell.length_a   1.000
_cell.length_b   1.000
_cell.length_c   1.000
_cell.angle_alpha   90.00
_cell.angle_beta   90.00
_cell.angle_gamma   90.00
#
_symmetry.space_group_name_H-M   'P 1'
#
loop_
_entity.id
_entity.type
_entity.pdbx_description
1 polymer ?
#
loop_
_entity_poly.entity_id
_entity_poly.type
_entity_poly.pdbx_seq_one_letter_code
_entity_poly.pdbx_strand_id
1 'polypeptide(L)'
;MTIVTSFYCRIVERELQRAKFDLTGLYNGMSYKSEDVHEVAQVPIDEFTVFLANAIQISSNPGLGLVIGTHTRLAGLGEMGIAALSAPTILDGLQVIETYSRIHSGLSELFMT
;
A
#
# COMPACT_ATOMS: atom_id res chain seq x y z
N MET A 1 10.08 -3.31 13.20
CA MET A 1 8.71 -3.75 12.82
C MET A 1 8.32 -3.00 11.56
N THR A 2 8.25 -3.69 10.42
CA THR A 2 7.99 -3.07 9.12
C THR A 2 6.50 -2.82 8.93
N ILE A 3 6.15 -1.60 8.55
CA ILE A 3 4.76 -1.12 8.45
C ILE A 3 4.50 -0.59 7.05
N VAL A 4 3.27 -0.74 6.58
CA VAL A 4 2.79 -0.16 5.32
C VAL A 4 1.59 0.73 5.58
N THR A 5 1.30 1.64 4.66
CA THR A 5 0.10 2.49 4.79
C THR A 5 -1.17 1.66 4.67
N SER A 6 -2.14 1.91 5.56
CA SER A 6 -3.47 1.31 5.51
C SER A 6 -4.25 1.71 4.24
N PHE A 7 -3.81 2.77 3.55
CA PHE A 7 -4.39 3.22 2.28
C PHE A 7 -4.42 2.11 1.22
N TYR A 8 -3.42 1.22 1.21
CA TYR A 8 -3.39 0.10 0.26
C TYR A 8 -4.51 -0.90 0.51
N CYS A 9 -4.83 -1.22 1.77
CA CYS A 9 -5.98 -2.05 2.11
C CYS A 9 -7.29 -1.41 1.61
N ARG A 10 -7.44 -0.09 1.80
CA ARG A 10 -8.64 0.66 1.38
C ARG A 10 -8.81 0.66 -0.14
N ILE A 11 -7.72 0.76 -0.91
CA ILE A 11 -7.78 0.64 -2.39
C ILE A 11 -8.28 -0.75 -2.78
N VAL A 12 -7.67 -1.80 -2.25
CA VAL A 12 -8.02 -3.18 -2.60
C VAL A 12 -9.46 -3.49 -2.22
N GLU A 13 -9.85 -3.17 -0.98
CA GLU A 13 -11.23 -3.36 -0.52
C GLU A 13 -12.21 -2.63 -1.43
N ARG A 14 -11.94 -1.36 -1.75
CA ARG A 14 -12.79 -0.57 -2.65
C ARG A 14 -12.94 -1.20 -4.03
N GLU A 15 -11.86 -1.72 -4.59
CA GLU A 15 -11.88 -2.35 -5.91
C GLU A 15 -12.64 -3.68 -5.91
N LEU A 16 -12.48 -4.49 -4.85
CA LEU A 16 -13.27 -5.71 -4.67
C LEU A 16 -14.77 -5.41 -4.46
N GLN A 17 -15.11 -4.36 -3.69
CA GLN A 17 -16.49 -3.89 -3.54
C GLN A 17 -17.10 -3.46 -4.87
N ARG A 18 -16.35 -2.71 -5.69
CA ARG A 18 -16.80 -2.25 -7.01
C ARG A 18 -17.04 -3.42 -7.97
N ALA A 19 -16.20 -4.45 -7.89
CA ALA A 19 -16.36 -5.69 -8.63
C ALA A 19 -17.44 -6.63 -8.06
N LYS A 20 -18.10 -6.25 -6.94
CA LYS A 20 -19.18 -7.00 -6.28
C LYS A 20 -18.77 -8.38 -5.77
N PHE A 21 -17.51 -8.54 -5.34
CA PHE A 21 -17.09 -9.75 -4.64
C PHE A 21 -17.66 -9.78 -3.21
N ASP A 22 -17.86 -10.99 -2.70
CA ASP A 22 -18.13 -11.19 -1.28
C ASP A 22 -16.84 -10.99 -0.49
N LEU A 23 -16.83 -10.00 0.40
CA LEU A 23 -15.67 -9.65 1.21
C LEU A 23 -15.61 -10.41 2.53
N THR A 24 -16.52 -11.37 2.73
CA THR A 24 -16.49 -12.26 3.89
C THR A 24 -15.13 -12.94 3.96
N GLY A 25 -14.41 -12.67 5.05
CA GLY A 25 -13.09 -13.23 5.28
C GLY A 25 -11.91 -12.45 4.68
N LEU A 26 -12.13 -11.28 4.07
CA LEU A 26 -11.04 -10.42 3.59
C LEU A 26 -10.02 -10.09 4.71
N TYR A 27 -10.53 -9.89 5.93
CA TYR A 27 -9.75 -9.55 7.12
C TYR A 27 -9.44 -10.77 8.02
N ASN A 28 -9.68 -12.00 7.56
CA ASN A 28 -9.40 -13.19 8.36
C ASN A 28 -7.89 -13.32 8.66
N GLY A 29 -7.55 -13.58 9.92
CA GLY A 29 -6.16 -13.73 10.34
C GLY A 29 -5.42 -12.41 10.58
N MET A 30 -6.11 -11.28 10.48
CA MET A 30 -5.60 -9.97 10.89
C MET A 30 -6.07 -9.62 12.31
N SER A 31 -5.33 -8.73 12.97
CA SER A 31 -5.74 -8.12 14.23
C SER A 31 -6.80 -7.03 14.02
N TYR A 32 -6.91 -6.50 12.81
CA TYR A 32 -7.78 -5.38 12.44
C TYR A 32 -8.95 -5.83 11.55
N LYS A 33 -10.10 -5.14 11.69
CA LYS A 33 -11.28 -5.27 10.82
C LYS A 33 -11.36 -4.10 9.82
N SER A 34 -12.29 -4.20 8.87
CA SER A 34 -12.56 -3.14 7.87
C SER A 34 -12.71 -1.76 8.51
N GLU A 35 -13.50 -1.65 9.58
CA GLU A 35 -13.70 -0.39 10.31
C GLU A 35 -12.38 0.20 10.85
N ASP A 36 -11.51 -0.64 11.41
CA ASP A 36 -10.25 -0.21 12.01
C ASP A 36 -9.25 0.30 10.96
N VAL A 37 -9.22 -0.30 9.77
CA VAL A 37 -8.32 0.08 8.67
C VAL A 37 -8.61 1.48 8.14
N HIS A 38 -9.83 1.99 8.33
CA HIS A 38 -10.20 3.36 8.03
C HIS A 38 -9.73 4.36 9.11
N GLU A 39 -9.50 3.90 10.34
CA GLU A 39 -9.09 4.72 11.48
C GLU A 39 -7.58 4.74 11.71
N VAL A 40 -6.86 3.68 11.30
CA VAL A 40 -5.40 3.62 11.42
C VAL A 40 -4.70 4.14 10.17
N ALA A 41 -3.54 4.77 10.34
CA ALA A 41 -2.70 5.24 9.21
C ALA A 41 -1.82 4.14 8.59
N GLN A 42 -1.48 3.14 9.39
CA GLN A 42 -0.48 2.12 9.07
C GLN A 42 -0.92 0.75 9.59
N VAL A 43 -0.49 -0.30 8.90
CA VAL A 43 -0.68 -1.71 9.29
C VAL A 43 0.66 -2.45 9.24
N PRO A 44 0.87 -3.48 10.08
CA PRO A 44 2.03 -4.36 9.99
C PRO A 44 2.12 -5.04 8.61
N ILE A 45 3.34 -5.20 8.08
CA ILE A 45 3.53 -5.75 6.73
C ILE A 45 3.12 -7.22 6.61
N ASP A 46 3.27 -7.99 7.68
CA ASP A 46 2.83 -9.38 7.81
C ASP A 46 1.31 -9.47 7.74
N GLU A 47 0.60 -8.61 8.47
CA GLU A 47 -0.86 -8.53 8.38
C GLU A 47 -1.33 -8.06 6.99
N PHE A 48 -0.63 -7.09 6.37
CA PHE A 48 -0.92 -6.69 4.99
C PHE A 48 -0.71 -7.83 3.98
N THR A 49 0.28 -8.70 4.22
CA THR A 49 0.54 -9.87 3.38
C THR A 49 -0.62 -10.87 3.49
N VAL A 50 -1.14 -11.11 4.70
CA VAL A 50 -2.33 -11.94 4.94
C VAL A 50 -3.55 -11.34 4.24
N PHE A 51 -3.77 -10.03 4.38
CA PHE A 51 -4.85 -9.32 3.70
C PHE A 51 -4.81 -9.51 2.18
N LEU A 52 -3.64 -9.32 1.56
CA LEU A 52 -3.48 -9.49 0.11
C LEU A 52 -3.71 -10.95 -0.31
N ALA A 53 -3.26 -11.93 0.47
CA ALA A 53 -3.52 -13.34 0.18
C ALA A 53 -5.03 -13.66 0.17
N ASN A 54 -5.77 -13.16 1.16
CA ASN A 54 -7.22 -13.29 1.22
C ASN A 54 -7.89 -12.61 0.01
N ALA A 55 -7.46 -11.40 -0.34
CA ALA A 55 -7.98 -10.65 -1.48
C ALA A 55 -7.76 -11.38 -2.82
N ILE A 56 -6.58 -11.99 -3.00
CA ILE A 56 -6.26 -12.81 -4.18
C ILE A 56 -7.14 -14.06 -4.21
N GLN A 57 -7.35 -14.71 -3.07
CA GLN A 57 -8.22 -15.89 -2.99
C GLN A 57 -9.68 -15.57 -3.34
N ILE A 58 -10.21 -14.45 -2.84
CA ILE A 58 -11.59 -13.99 -3.11
C ILE A 58 -11.78 -13.64 -4.59
N SER A 59 -10.82 -12.92 -5.18
CA SER A 59 -10.96 -12.37 -6.53
C SER A 59 -10.38 -13.24 -7.64
N SER A 60 -9.56 -14.24 -7.31
CA SER A 60 -8.69 -14.96 -8.23
C SER A 60 -7.80 -14.04 -9.09
N ASN A 61 -7.52 -12.82 -8.61
CA ASN A 61 -6.73 -11.82 -9.33
C ASN A 61 -5.35 -11.64 -8.68
N PRO A 62 -4.27 -12.21 -9.24
CA PRO A 62 -2.92 -11.99 -8.73
C PRO A 62 -2.39 -10.58 -9.02
N GLY A 63 -3.07 -9.81 -9.88
CA GLY A 63 -2.68 -8.45 -10.29
C GLY A 63 -3.10 -7.34 -9.33
N LEU A 64 -3.59 -7.64 -8.12
CA LEU A 64 -4.06 -6.61 -7.17
C LEU A 64 -2.97 -5.61 -6.76
N GLY A 65 -1.69 -6.01 -6.77
CA GLY A 65 -0.58 -5.07 -6.56
C GLY A 65 -0.50 -3.97 -7.63
N LEU A 66 -0.86 -4.27 -8.88
CA LEU A 66 -0.91 -3.27 -9.96
C LEU A 66 -2.07 -2.30 -9.76
N VAL A 67 -3.20 -2.79 -9.23
CA VAL A 67 -4.36 -1.96 -8.90
C VAL A 67 -4.01 -0.93 -7.81
N ILE A 68 -3.20 -1.32 -6.83
CA ILE A 68 -2.65 -0.37 -5.85
C ILE A 68 -1.80 0.70 -6.55
N GLY A 69 -0.91 0.29 -7.45
CA GLY A 69 -0.05 1.20 -8.21
C GLY A 69 -0.83 2.21 -9.05
N THR A 70 -1.91 1.81 -9.72
CA THR A 70 -2.72 2.71 -10.56
C THR A 70 -3.54 3.73 -9.75
N HIS A 71 -3.83 3.44 -8.48
CA HIS A 71 -4.54 4.36 -7.59
C HIS A 71 -3.61 5.20 -6.71
N THR A 72 -2.31 4.88 -6.70
CA THR A 72 -1.32 5.65 -5.96
C THR A 72 -1.02 6.96 -6.68
N ARG A 73 -1.34 8.09 -6.04
CA ARG A 73 -0.99 9.42 -6.53
C ARG A 73 0.32 9.85 -5.92
N LEU A 74 1.20 10.47 -6.70
CA LEU A 74 2.47 11.02 -6.19
C LEU A 74 2.23 11.96 -5.00
N ALA A 75 1.22 12.82 -5.03
CA ALA A 75 0.89 13.70 -3.91
C ALA A 75 0.55 12.93 -2.60
N GLY A 76 0.14 11.67 -2.68
CA GLY A 76 -0.13 10.81 -1.53
C GLY A 76 1.13 10.17 -0.92
N LEU A 77 2.30 10.33 -1.55
CA LEU A 77 3.59 9.80 -1.08
C LEU A 77 4.32 10.77 -0.14
N GLY A 78 3.62 11.79 0.37
CA GLY A 78 4.17 12.79 1.28
C GLY A 78 5.24 13.66 0.60
N GLU A 79 6.26 14.03 1.38
CA GLU A 79 7.31 14.97 0.94
C GLU A 79 8.06 14.49 -0.30
N MET A 80 8.35 13.18 -0.39
CA MET A 80 8.96 12.58 -1.59
C MET A 80 8.10 12.81 -2.83
N GLY A 81 6.80 12.61 -2.69
CA GLY A 81 5.84 12.82 -3.77
C GLY A 81 5.74 14.26 -4.24
N ILE A 82 5.72 15.21 -3.30
CA ILE A 82 5.68 16.65 -3.60
C ILE A 82 7.00 17.10 -4.26
N ALA A 83 8.14 16.61 -3.77
CA ALA A 83 9.44 16.90 -4.36
C ALA A 83 9.53 16.37 -5.81
N ALA A 84 9.06 15.12 -6.04
CA ALA A 84 9.01 14.53 -7.37
C ALA A 84 8.08 15.31 -8.33
N LEU A 85 6.92 15.77 -7.85
CA LEU A 85 5.98 16.57 -8.63
C LEU A 85 6.48 17.99 -8.94
N SER A 86 7.34 18.53 -8.08
CA SER A 86 7.91 19.88 -8.21
C SER A 86 9.23 19.90 -8.98
N ALA A 87 9.70 18.74 -9.43
CA ALA A 87 10.97 18.60 -10.11
C ALA A 87 10.92 19.26 -11.52
N PRO A 88 12.01 19.89 -11.99
CA PRO A 88 12.02 20.60 -13.27
C PRO A 88 11.78 19.69 -14.48
N THR A 89 12.16 18.40 -14.37
CA THR A 89 11.98 17.40 -15.42
C THR A 89 11.46 16.08 -14.86
N ILE A 90 10.93 15.23 -15.75
CA ILE A 90 10.50 13.87 -15.40
C ILE A 90 11.68 13.04 -14.86
N LEU A 91 12.88 13.21 -15.43
CA LEU A 91 14.07 12.49 -14.99
C LEU A 91 14.42 12.87 -13.54
N ASP A 92 14.40 14.17 -13.22
CA ASP A 92 14.67 14.67 -11.87
C ASP A 92 13.62 14.13 -10.88
N GLY A 93 12.34 14.09 -11.29
CA GLY A 93 11.27 13.53 -10.46
C GLY A 93 11.46 12.03 -10.18
N LEU A 94 11.89 11.25 -11.17
CA LEU A 94 12.20 9.83 -11.00
C LEU A 94 13.43 9.60 -10.12
N GLN A 95 14.45 10.45 -10.23
CA GLN A 95 15.63 10.39 -9.36
C GLN A 95 15.31 10.68 -7.90
N VAL A 96 14.39 11.63 -7.64
CA VAL A 96 13.86 11.87 -6.28
C VAL A 96 13.20 10.61 -5.73
N ILE A 97 12.32 9.98 -6.51
CA ILE A 97 11.63 8.74 -6.10
C ILE A 97 12.64 7.63 -5.83
N GLU A 98 13.62 7.43 -6.70
CA GLU A 98 14.65 6.39 -6.58
C GLU A 98 15.53 6.58 -5.33
N THR A 99 16.03 7.79 -5.12
CA THR A 99 16.85 8.14 -3.94
C THR A 99 16.08 7.91 -2.65
N TYR A 100 14.84 8.39 -2.58
CA TYR A 100 14.02 8.29 -1.38
C TYR A 100 13.59 6.84 -1.09
N SER A 101 13.28 6.06 -2.13
CA SER A 101 12.93 4.64 -2.00
C SER A 101 14.06 3.83 -1.38
N ARG A 102 15.31 4.12 -1.78
CA ARG A 102 16.52 3.48 -1.24
C ARG A 102 16.76 3.81 0.24
N ILE A 103 16.49 5.05 0.63
CA ILE A 103 16.56 5.47 2.05
C ILE A 103 15.49 4.75 2.85
N HIS A 104 14.26 4.66 2.34
CA HIS A 104 13.14 4.02 3.02
C HIS A 104 13.35 2.50 3.15
N SER A 105 13.88 1.83 2.13
CA SER A 105 14.23 0.41 2.19
C SER A 105 15.36 0.16 3.18
N GLY A 106 16.41 0.99 3.19
CA GLY A 106 17.53 0.86 4.13
C GLY A 106 17.11 1.14 5.59
N LEU A 107 16.20 2.08 5.81
CA LEU A 107 15.63 2.34 7.15
C LEU A 107 14.85 1.11 7.65
N SER A 108 14.10 0.46 6.76
CA SER A 108 13.35 -0.75 7.07
C SER A 108 14.27 -1.89 7.49
N GLU A 109 15.44 -2.03 6.85
CA GLU A 109 16.47 -2.99 7.24
C GLU A 109 17.15 -2.63 8.57
N LEU A 110 17.45 -1.36 8.82
CA LEU A 110 18.08 -0.91 10.07
C LEU A 110 17.19 -1.19 11.30
N PHE A 111 15.87 -1.00 11.19
CA PHE A 111 14.88 -1.31 12.23
C PHE A 111 14.52 -2.82 12.34
N MET A 112 15.23 -3.68 11.61
CA MET A 112 15.17 -5.16 11.72
C MET A 112 16.40 -5.77 12.43
N THR A 113 17.34 -4.94 12.92
CA THR A 113 18.46 -5.35 13.79
C THR A 113 18.22 -4.91 15.23
#